data_AF-A0A916X1W4-F1
#
_entry.id   AF-A0A916X1W4-F1
#
_cell.length_a   1.000
_cell.length_b   1.000
_cell.length_c   1.000
_cell.angle_alpha   90.00
_cell.angle_beta   90.00
_cell.angle_gamma   90.00
#
_symmetry.space_group_name_H-M   'P 1'
#
loop_
_entity.id
_entity.type
_entity.pdbx_description
1 polymer ?
#
loop_
_entity_poly.entity_id
_entity_poly.type
_entity_poly.pdbx_seq_one_letter_code
_entity_poly.pdbx_strand_id
1 'polypeptide(L)'
;MKRSLAYGMGVVAAAATLSTAFAGAANATPIGTVYFSAQGFNCSITGDGTVGCDLTSPARFSFLFGQTYVPLPFPVREVLIDVPWAPAHPGLGIGTPHARPGGNPDISTFGTTTGSGATRGPAVFHAGAVCRVGFHGSFGCTSKGHHFDFYETLTGS
;
A
#
# COMPACT_ATOMS: atom_id res chain seq x y z
N MET A 1 -3.55 -73.12 -31.17
CA MET A 1 -2.64 -73.21 -32.33
C MET A 1 -2.85 -71.99 -33.20
N LYS A 2 -1.76 -71.29 -33.59
CA LYS A 2 -1.52 -70.54 -34.85
C LYS A 2 -2.64 -69.55 -35.31
N ARG A 3 -2.41 -68.29 -35.71
CA ARG A 3 -1.23 -67.49 -36.08
C ARG A 3 -1.78 -66.15 -36.65
N SER A 4 -1.03 -65.05 -36.48
CA SER A 4 -0.83 -63.95 -37.45
C SER A 4 -2.01 -63.00 -37.77
N LEU A 5 -1.92 -61.69 -37.47
CA LEU A 5 -1.37 -60.59 -38.33
C LEU A 5 -2.13 -60.47 -39.68
N ALA A 6 -2.67 -59.33 -40.13
CA ALA A 6 -2.40 -57.93 -39.84
C ALA A 6 -3.37 -56.99 -40.61
N TYR A 7 -3.16 -55.68 -40.41
CA TYR A 7 -3.45 -54.53 -41.27
C TYR A 7 -4.85 -53.89 -41.27
N GLY A 8 -4.85 -52.58 -41.03
CA GLY A 8 -5.95 -51.68 -41.37
C GLY A 8 -5.89 -50.37 -40.62
N MET A 9 -5.01 -49.46 -41.06
CA MET A 9 -4.99 -48.05 -40.63
C MET A 9 -6.38 -47.42 -40.80
N GLY A 10 -6.94 -46.90 -39.71
CA GLY A 10 -8.15 -46.08 -39.70
C GLY A 10 -7.92 -44.89 -38.78
N VAL A 11 -7.62 -43.74 -39.36
CA VAL A 11 -7.39 -42.47 -38.67
C VAL A 11 -8.75 -41.96 -38.19
N VAL A 12 -8.96 -41.87 -36.88
CA VAL A 12 -10.07 -41.09 -36.29
C VAL A 12 -9.46 -40.04 -35.39
N ALA A 13 -9.65 -38.79 -35.80
CA ALA A 13 -9.14 -37.58 -35.18
C ALA A 13 -9.59 -37.46 -33.71
N ALA A 14 -8.65 -37.57 -32.79
CA ALA A 14 -8.85 -37.10 -31.42
C ALA A 14 -8.65 -35.58 -31.42
N ALA A 15 -9.74 -34.83 -31.32
CA ALA A 15 -9.72 -33.41 -31.02
C ALA A 15 -9.13 -33.21 -29.61
N ALA A 16 -7.82 -33.09 -29.53
CA ALA A 16 -7.15 -32.56 -28.36
C ALA A 16 -7.44 -31.06 -28.33
N THR A 17 -8.38 -30.65 -27.48
CA THR A 17 -8.53 -29.24 -27.08
C THR A 17 -7.20 -28.81 -26.48
N LEU A 18 -6.38 -28.13 -27.28
CA LEU A 18 -5.17 -27.48 -26.79
C LEU A 18 -5.64 -26.40 -25.84
N SER A 19 -5.49 -26.65 -24.54
CA SER A 19 -5.59 -25.64 -23.50
C SER A 19 -4.50 -24.61 -23.75
N THR A 20 -4.73 -23.66 -24.65
CA THR A 20 -3.90 -22.47 -24.76
C THR A 20 -4.19 -21.63 -23.54
N ALA A 21 -3.56 -22.00 -22.43
CA ALA A 21 -3.28 -21.09 -21.35
C ALA A 21 -2.41 -19.99 -21.94
N PHE A 22 -3.05 -18.94 -22.45
CA PHE A 22 -2.40 -17.65 -22.56
C PHE A 22 -2.20 -17.16 -21.12
N ALA A 23 -1.14 -17.65 -20.49
CA ALA A 23 -0.45 -16.90 -19.46
C ALA A 23 0.08 -15.65 -20.17
N GLY A 24 -0.79 -14.66 -20.37
CA GLY A 24 -0.34 -13.32 -20.66
C GLY A 24 0.59 -12.96 -19.53
N ALA A 25 1.88 -12.83 -19.83
CA ALA A 25 2.80 -12.16 -18.92
C ALA A 25 2.17 -10.79 -18.65
N ALA A 26 1.59 -10.63 -17.46
CA ALA A 26 1.23 -9.34 -16.94
C ALA A 26 2.56 -8.59 -16.81
N ASN A 27 2.94 -7.90 -17.87
CA ASN A 27 3.95 -6.87 -17.81
C ASN A 27 3.30 -5.74 -17.00
N ALA A 28 3.27 -5.92 -15.68
CA ALA A 28 3.05 -4.81 -14.77
C ALA A 28 4.24 -3.90 -14.99
N THR A 29 4.10 -2.94 -15.91
CA THR A 29 4.97 -1.77 -15.95
C THR A 29 5.12 -1.33 -14.49
N PRO A 30 6.35 -1.29 -13.93
CA PRO A 30 6.52 -0.90 -12.56
C PRO A 30 5.88 0.48 -12.38
N ILE A 31 4.77 0.51 -11.65
CA ILE A 31 4.18 1.77 -11.24
C ILE A 31 5.27 2.44 -10.38
N GLY A 32 5.75 3.62 -10.78
CA GLY A 32 6.83 4.30 -10.06
C GLY A 32 6.42 4.66 -8.63
N THR A 33 7.37 5.00 -7.76
CA THR A 33 7.06 5.47 -6.41
C THR A 33 6.51 6.90 -6.44
N VAL A 34 5.38 7.14 -5.77
CA VAL A 34 4.84 8.49 -5.52
C VAL A 34 5.35 8.97 -4.17
N TYR A 35 5.85 10.21 -4.12
CA TYR A 35 6.33 10.84 -2.90
C TYR A 35 5.53 12.11 -2.62
N PHE A 36 5.21 12.35 -1.35
CA PHE A 36 4.41 13.50 -0.94
C PHE A 36 4.62 13.85 0.53
N SER A 37 4.25 15.07 0.91
CA SER A 37 4.23 15.50 2.31
C SER A 37 2.81 15.84 2.74
N ALA A 38 2.48 15.54 4.00
CA ALA A 38 1.17 15.83 4.59
C ALA A 38 1.30 15.90 6.11
N GLN A 39 0.79 16.97 6.75
CA GLN A 39 0.66 17.07 8.22
C GLN A 39 1.94 16.72 9.01
N GLY A 40 3.09 17.17 8.54
CA GLY A 40 4.38 16.87 9.19
C GLY A 40 4.94 15.48 8.90
N PHE A 41 4.40 14.77 7.91
CA PHE A 41 4.93 13.51 7.39
C PHE A 41 5.55 13.71 6.00
N ASN A 42 6.65 13.00 5.73
CA ASN A 42 7.14 12.76 4.37
C ASN A 42 6.83 11.30 4.02
N CYS A 43 5.99 11.09 3.03
CA CYS A 43 5.48 9.77 2.67
C CYS A 43 5.89 9.34 1.27
N SER A 44 5.94 8.03 1.08
CA SER A 44 6.06 7.40 -0.23
C SER A 44 5.07 6.23 -0.37
N ILE A 45 4.54 6.05 -1.58
CA ILE A 45 3.79 4.86 -1.98
C ILE A 45 4.52 4.24 -3.18
N THR A 46 5.07 3.05 -3.00
CA THR A 46 5.77 2.30 -4.05
C THR A 46 4.78 1.67 -5.04
N GLY A 47 5.29 1.12 -6.14
CA GLY A 47 4.48 0.49 -7.19
C GLY A 47 3.68 -0.74 -6.78
N ASP A 48 4.04 -1.38 -5.66
CA ASP A 48 3.32 -2.51 -5.06
C ASP A 48 2.35 -2.08 -3.95
N GLY A 49 2.16 -0.77 -3.78
CA GLY A 49 1.27 -0.19 -2.76
C GLY A 49 1.87 -0.20 -1.36
N THR A 50 3.16 -0.48 -1.18
CA THR A 50 3.81 -0.29 0.12
C THR A 50 3.82 1.19 0.47
N VAL A 51 3.25 1.52 1.63
CA VAL A 51 3.20 2.88 2.17
C VAL A 51 4.26 2.99 3.25
N GLY A 52 5.01 4.07 3.23
CA GLY A 52 5.85 4.45 4.36
C GLY A 52 5.88 5.95 4.54
N CYS A 53 5.94 6.40 5.79
CA CYS A 53 5.97 7.81 6.14
C CYS A 53 6.97 8.08 7.25
N ASP A 54 7.86 9.05 7.01
CA ASP A 54 8.76 9.63 8.00
C ASP A 54 8.03 10.73 8.78
N LEU A 55 8.18 10.71 10.09
CA LEU A 55 7.67 11.74 10.98
C LEU A 55 8.72 12.84 11.18
N THR A 56 8.33 14.09 10.95
CA THR A 56 9.19 15.26 11.21
C THR A 56 9.49 15.44 12.71
N SER A 57 8.59 14.98 13.58
CA SER A 57 8.77 14.89 15.04
C SER A 57 8.42 13.48 15.53
N PRO A 58 9.15 12.90 16.52
CA PRO A 58 8.80 11.59 17.04
C PRO A 58 7.39 11.58 17.66
N ALA A 59 6.56 10.60 17.29
CA ALA A 59 5.19 10.48 17.81
C ALA A 59 4.96 9.19 18.59
N ARG A 60 3.92 9.18 19.42
CA ARG A 60 3.45 7.97 20.10
C ARG A 60 2.65 7.12 19.12
N PHE A 61 2.92 5.83 19.11
CA PHE A 61 2.21 4.85 18.29
C PHE A 61 1.56 3.83 19.20
N SER A 62 0.37 3.37 18.83
CA SER A 62 -0.38 2.36 19.56
C SER A 62 -0.89 1.31 18.60
N PHE A 63 -0.79 0.04 18.99
CA PHE A 63 -1.37 -1.06 18.24
C PHE A 63 -2.76 -1.38 18.77
N LEU A 64 -3.70 -1.65 17.86
CA LEU A 64 -4.98 -2.24 18.23
C LEU A 64 -4.83 -3.76 18.33
N PHE A 65 -4.87 -4.30 19.55
CA PHE A 65 -4.93 -5.73 19.82
C PHE A 65 -6.32 -6.08 20.36
N GLY A 66 -7.12 -6.76 19.55
CA GLY A 66 -8.54 -7.00 19.85
C GLY A 66 -9.32 -5.69 19.91
N GLN A 67 -9.71 -5.27 21.12
CA GLN A 67 -10.44 -4.02 21.38
C GLN A 67 -9.62 -3.01 22.20
N THR A 68 -8.33 -3.25 22.41
CA THR A 68 -7.48 -2.43 23.27
C THR A 68 -6.31 -1.84 22.49
N TYR A 69 -6.08 -0.53 22.70
CA TYR A 69 -4.88 0.15 22.19
C TYR A 69 -3.72 -0.07 23.17
N VAL A 70 -2.66 -0.69 22.67
CA VAL A 70 -1.42 -0.91 23.42
C VAL A 70 -0.37 0.08 22.92
N PRO A 71 0.01 1.09 23.73
CA PRO A 71 0.99 2.09 23.31
C PRO A 71 2.41 1.50 23.32
N LEU A 72 3.23 1.94 22.37
CA LEU A 72 4.66 1.67 22.40
C LEU A 72 5.36 2.48 23.49
N PRO A 73 6.33 1.87 24.22
CA PRO A 73 7.02 2.53 25.32
C PRO A 73 7.93 3.68 24.86
N PHE A 74 8.33 3.68 23.58
CA PHE A 74 9.18 4.71 22.96
C PHE A 74 8.46 5.40 21.80
N PRO A 75 8.81 6.65 21.49
CA PRO A 75 8.30 7.33 20.31
C PRO A 75 8.94 6.76 19.04
N VAL A 76 8.22 6.84 17.92
CA VAL A 76 8.64 6.33 16.62
C VAL A 76 8.78 7.46 15.62
N ARG A 77 9.61 7.25 14.60
CA ARG A 77 9.90 8.25 13.56
C ARG A 77 9.52 7.81 12.15
N GLU A 78 9.01 6.61 12.01
CA GLU A 78 8.59 6.02 10.75
C GLU A 78 7.39 5.11 11.00
N VAL A 79 6.44 5.11 10.06
CA VAL A 79 5.30 4.17 10.02
C VAL A 79 5.24 3.54 8.63
N LEU A 80 4.99 2.22 8.60
CA LEU A 80 4.97 1.40 7.41
C LEU A 80 3.67 0.61 7.28
N ILE A 81 3.24 0.41 6.04
CA ILE A 81 2.27 -0.60 5.60
C ILE A 81 2.88 -1.31 4.39
N ASP A 82 3.69 -2.32 4.64
CA ASP A 82 4.52 -3.02 3.62
C ASP A 82 4.11 -4.49 3.42
N VAL A 83 3.46 -5.11 4.41
CA VAL A 83 3.01 -6.50 4.35
C VAL A 83 1.49 -6.64 4.54
N PRO A 84 0.85 -7.63 3.90
CA PRO A 84 -0.59 -7.85 4.04
C PRO A 84 -0.99 -8.60 5.32
N TRP A 85 -0.04 -9.18 6.06
CA TRP A 85 -0.33 -10.03 7.23
C TRP A 85 -0.15 -9.32 8.58
N ALA A 86 0.43 -8.11 8.60
CA ALA A 86 0.63 -7.33 9.82
C ALA A 86 -0.09 -5.97 9.72
N PRO A 87 -0.60 -5.43 10.85
CA PRO A 87 -1.08 -4.05 10.90
C PRO A 87 0.01 -3.05 10.50
N ALA A 88 -0.38 -1.79 10.30
CA ALA A 88 0.59 -0.70 10.21
C ALA A 88 1.52 -0.73 11.43
N HIS A 89 2.82 -0.59 11.21
CA HIS A 89 3.83 -0.74 12.26
C HIS A 89 4.95 0.28 12.11
N PRO A 90 5.71 0.54 13.18
CA PRO A 90 6.91 1.34 13.07
C PRO A 90 7.92 0.69 12.14
N GLY A 91 8.66 1.51 11.41
CA GLY A 91 9.85 1.05 10.71
C GLY A 91 11.11 1.21 11.56
N LEU A 92 12.21 0.61 11.07
CA LEU A 92 13.55 0.72 11.65
C LEU A 92 14.43 1.73 10.90
N GLY A 93 13.85 2.45 9.94
CA GLY A 93 14.49 3.38 9.03
C GLY A 93 15.30 4.43 9.78
N ILE A 94 16.62 4.35 9.62
CA ILE A 94 17.53 5.38 10.08
C ILE A 94 17.45 6.53 9.08
N GLY A 95 17.11 7.73 9.55
CA GLY A 95 17.06 8.95 8.72
C GLY A 95 15.65 9.28 8.24
N THR A 96 15.49 9.47 6.93
CA THR A 96 14.22 9.84 6.26
C THR A 96 14.06 9.08 4.93
N PRO A 97 13.85 7.74 4.96
CA PRO A 97 13.75 6.90 3.77
C PRO A 97 12.60 7.27 2.83
N HIS A 98 11.59 7.99 3.31
CA HIS A 98 10.40 8.38 2.55
C HIS A 98 10.43 9.85 2.11
N ALA A 99 11.55 10.54 2.31
CA ALA A 99 11.79 11.88 1.80
C ALA A 99 12.70 11.87 0.56
N ARG A 100 12.38 12.69 -0.43
CA ARG A 100 13.24 12.96 -1.60
C ARG A 100 14.26 14.06 -1.30
N PRO A 101 15.42 14.04 -1.97
CA PRO A 101 16.28 15.23 -2.04
C PRO A 101 15.48 16.43 -2.54
N GLY A 102 15.52 17.55 -1.80
CA GLY A 102 14.73 18.75 -2.10
C GLY A 102 13.34 18.78 -1.46
N GLY A 103 12.95 17.74 -0.73
CA GLY A 103 11.67 17.65 -0.03
C GLY A 103 10.55 17.03 -0.88
N ASN A 104 9.51 16.56 -0.21
CA ASN A 104 8.36 15.99 -0.89
C ASN A 104 7.31 17.07 -1.19
N PRO A 105 6.65 17.02 -2.36
CA PRO A 105 5.58 17.96 -2.70
C PRO A 105 4.40 17.81 -1.72
N ASP A 106 3.80 18.93 -1.33
CA ASP A 106 2.65 18.91 -0.43
C ASP A 106 1.45 18.24 -1.11
N ILE A 107 0.76 17.37 -0.37
CA ILE A 107 -0.37 16.59 -0.84
C ILE A 107 -1.49 17.45 -1.44
N SER A 108 -1.66 18.70 -1.02
CA SER A 108 -2.66 19.63 -1.55
C SER A 108 -2.37 20.09 -2.98
N THR A 109 -1.13 19.96 -3.46
CA THR A 109 -0.73 20.47 -4.77
C THR A 109 -1.12 19.55 -5.93
N PHE A 110 -1.28 18.25 -5.67
CA PHE A 110 -1.61 17.26 -6.70
C PHE A 110 -2.60 16.18 -6.23
N GLY A 111 -2.91 16.11 -4.94
CA GLY A 111 -3.90 15.20 -4.39
C GLY A 111 -5.31 15.54 -4.88
N THR A 112 -6.11 14.50 -5.11
CA THR A 112 -7.53 14.68 -5.44
C THR A 112 -8.28 15.05 -4.17
N THR A 113 -9.08 16.12 -4.21
CA THR A 113 -9.91 16.46 -3.05
C THR A 113 -11.03 15.43 -2.88
N THR A 114 -11.14 14.85 -1.69
CA THR A 114 -12.17 13.86 -1.32
C THR A 114 -12.95 14.34 -0.09
N GLY A 115 -14.07 13.68 0.22
CA GLY A 115 -14.91 14.02 1.37
C GLY A 115 -15.87 15.19 1.12
N SER A 116 -16.60 15.57 2.17
CA SER A 116 -17.56 16.68 2.13
C SER A 116 -17.60 17.43 3.47
N GLY A 117 -17.94 18.72 3.43
CA GLY A 117 -17.96 19.59 4.60
C GLY A 117 -16.63 19.53 5.37
N ALA A 118 -16.71 19.25 6.66
CA ALA A 118 -15.55 19.21 7.54
C ALA A 118 -14.60 18.01 7.30
N THR A 119 -15.00 17.00 6.51
CA THR A 119 -14.13 15.87 6.13
C THR A 119 -13.42 16.09 4.80
N ARG A 120 -13.63 17.25 4.15
CA ARG A 120 -13.01 17.57 2.88
C ARG A 120 -11.49 17.73 3.04
N GLY A 121 -10.73 17.01 2.23
CA GLY A 121 -9.28 17.18 2.17
C GLY A 121 -8.61 16.44 1.00
N PRO A 122 -7.33 16.74 0.73
CA PRO A 122 -6.59 16.12 -0.36
C PRO A 122 -6.30 14.64 -0.06
N ALA A 123 -6.36 13.81 -1.09
CA ALA A 123 -6.05 12.39 -1.06
C ALA A 123 -5.19 11.98 -2.26
N VAL A 124 -4.25 11.08 -2.01
CA VAL A 124 -3.40 10.45 -3.02
C VAL A 124 -3.79 8.99 -3.12
N PHE A 125 -4.03 8.53 -4.34
CA PHE A 125 -4.33 7.15 -4.67
C PHE A 125 -3.21 6.61 -5.53
N HIS A 126 -2.61 5.50 -5.12
CA HIS A 126 -1.48 4.92 -5.85
C HIS A 126 -1.32 3.44 -5.55
N ALA A 127 -1.19 2.61 -6.59
CA ALA A 127 -0.96 1.16 -6.45
C ALA A 127 -1.90 0.46 -5.43
N GLY A 128 -3.17 0.86 -5.37
CA GLY A 128 -4.17 0.31 -4.44
C GLY A 128 -4.11 0.86 -3.02
N ALA A 129 -3.13 1.71 -2.70
CA ALA A 129 -3.09 2.47 -1.46
C ALA A 129 -3.80 3.82 -1.59
N VAL A 130 -4.27 4.33 -0.45
CA VAL A 130 -4.81 5.69 -0.32
C VAL A 130 -4.23 6.36 0.92
N CYS A 131 -3.78 7.61 0.77
CA CYS A 131 -3.42 8.47 1.89
C CYS A 131 -4.20 9.77 1.78
N ARG A 132 -4.78 10.25 2.88
CA ARG A 132 -5.63 11.44 2.84
C ARG A 132 -5.48 12.29 4.09
N VAL A 133 -5.69 13.59 3.91
CA VAL A 133 -5.95 14.54 4.99
C VAL A 133 -7.46 14.67 5.16
N GLY A 134 -7.95 14.59 6.39
CA GLY A 134 -9.37 14.60 6.73
C GLY A 134 -9.74 15.65 7.77
N PHE A 135 -10.74 15.32 8.58
CA PHE A 135 -11.32 16.19 9.60
C PHE A 135 -10.27 16.72 10.59
N HIS A 136 -10.26 18.04 10.81
CA HIS A 136 -9.30 18.74 11.69
C HIS A 136 -7.82 18.47 11.36
N GLY A 137 -7.51 18.23 10.08
CA GLY A 137 -6.14 17.96 9.67
C GLY A 137 -5.64 16.59 10.11
N SER A 138 -6.54 15.65 10.45
CA SER A 138 -6.15 14.26 10.59
C SER A 138 -5.49 13.76 9.31
N PHE A 139 -4.49 12.90 9.45
CA PHE A 139 -3.80 12.29 8.34
C PHE A 139 -3.77 10.78 8.53
N GLY A 140 -4.09 10.03 7.48
CA GLY A 140 -4.08 8.58 7.56
C GLY A 140 -3.88 7.95 6.19
N CYS A 141 -3.35 6.74 6.22
CA CYS A 141 -3.16 5.91 5.03
C CYS A 141 -3.81 4.55 5.21
N THR A 142 -4.26 3.99 4.10
CA THR A 142 -4.79 2.63 4.01
C THR A 142 -4.11 1.92 2.83
N SER A 143 -3.57 0.73 3.08
CA SER A 143 -3.01 -0.14 2.05
C SER A 143 -3.00 -1.59 2.52
N LYS A 144 -3.00 -2.54 1.60
CA LYS A 144 -2.88 -3.99 1.89
C LYS A 144 -3.85 -4.51 2.98
N GLY A 145 -5.01 -3.86 3.16
CA GLY A 145 -6.01 -4.20 4.19
C GLY A 145 -5.79 -3.56 5.57
N HIS A 146 -4.74 -2.76 5.73
CA HIS A 146 -4.34 -2.14 6.99
C HIS A 146 -4.38 -0.62 6.89
N HIS A 147 -4.39 0.06 8.04
CA HIS A 147 -4.38 1.51 8.11
C HIS A 147 -3.60 2.02 9.31
N PHE A 148 -3.18 3.27 9.23
CA PHE A 148 -2.82 4.08 10.40
C PHE A 148 -3.53 5.43 10.29
N ASP A 149 -3.80 6.02 11.45
CA ASP A 149 -4.33 7.37 11.56
C ASP A 149 -3.48 8.17 12.54
N PHE A 150 -3.28 9.44 12.20
CA PHE A 150 -2.65 10.45 13.02
C PHE A 150 -3.62 11.61 13.18
N TYR A 151 -3.77 12.05 14.42
CA TYR A 151 -4.50 13.25 14.78
C TYR A 151 -3.58 14.12 15.62
N GLU A 152 -3.46 15.39 15.26
CA GLU A 152 -2.81 16.35 16.13
C GLU A 152 -3.69 16.52 17.38
N THR A 153 -3.14 16.25 18.56
CA THR A 153 -3.86 16.51 19.81
C THR A 153 -3.74 18.00 20.11
N LEU A 154 -4.86 18.74 20.09
CA LEU A 154 -4.87 20.13 20.55
C LEU A 154 -4.53 20.18 22.04
N THR A 155 -3.28 20.51 22.37
CA THR A 155 -2.89 20.87 23.73
C THR A 155 -3.21 22.34 23.95
N GLY A 156 -4.30 22.64 24.66
CA GLY A 156 -4.56 23.98 25.16
C GLY A 156 -3.61 24.28 26.33
N SER A 157 -2.88 25.39 26.24
CA SER A 157 -2.10 25.98 27.34
C SER A 157 -3.00 26.77 28.29
#